data_AF-A0A954JDX8-F1
#
_entry.id   AF-A0A954JDX8-F1
#
_cell.length_a   1.000
_cell.length_b   1.000
_cell.length_c   1.000
_cell.angle_alpha   90.00
_cell.angle_beta   90.00
_cell.angle_gamma   90.00
#
_symmetry.space_group_name_H-M   'P 1'
#
loop_
_entity.id
_entity.type
_entity.pdbx_description
1 polymer ?
#
loop_
_entity_poly.entity_id
_entity_poly.type
_entity_poly.pdbx_seq_one_letter_code
_entity_poly.pdbx_strand_id
1 'polypeptide(L)'
;MQLVISPQGELRTLYDETLDLSPLGPLSIQRGSHVEPTTDGRWTADLAPVNGPLLGPYRKRSQALLAEQEWLLQHWLIPATD
;
A
#
# COMPACT_ATOMS: atom_id res chain seq x y z
N MET A 1 10.77 -1.17 4.69
CA MET A 1 10.79 -0.86 3.25
C MET A 1 11.10 -2.08 2.38
N GLN A 2 10.41 -2.20 1.24
CA GLN A 2 10.79 -3.06 0.10
C GLN A 2 10.72 -2.24 -1.19
N LEU A 3 11.70 -2.39 -2.08
CA LEU A 3 11.81 -1.69 -3.36
C LEU A 3 11.89 -2.74 -4.48
N VAL A 4 11.03 -2.61 -5.49
CA VAL A 4 11.06 -3.48 -6.68
C VAL A 4 11.43 -2.63 -7.88
N ILE A 5 12.43 -3.07 -8.64
CA ILE A 5 12.86 -2.43 -9.88
C ILE A 5 12.48 -3.36 -11.03
N SER A 6 11.68 -2.86 -11.98
CA SER A 6 11.31 -3.61 -13.18
C SER A 6 12.46 -3.63 -14.18
N PRO A 7 12.51 -4.60 -15.12
CA PRO A 7 13.48 -4.62 -16.20
C PRO A 7 13.47 -3.36 -17.08
N GLN A 8 12.34 -2.64 -17.11
CA GLN A 8 12.15 -1.38 -17.84
C GLN A 8 12.69 -0.17 -17.06
N GLY A 9 13.20 -0.36 -15.84
CA GLY A 9 13.75 0.70 -14.99
C GLY A 9 12.70 1.45 -14.17
N GLU A 10 11.46 0.95 -14.07
CA GLU A 10 10.45 1.50 -13.16
C GLU A 10 10.70 0.99 -11.75
N LEU A 11 10.67 1.89 -10.77
CA LEU A 11 10.77 1.55 -9.35
C LEU A 11 9.41 1.68 -8.69
N ARG A 12 9.01 0.64 -7.94
CA ARG A 12 7.80 0.62 -7.13
C ARG A 12 8.12 0.29 -5.69
N THR A 13 7.44 0.97 -4.76
CA THR A 13 7.62 0.79 -3.31
C THR A 13 6.40 1.22 -2.52
N LEU A 14 6.30 0.73 -1.29
CA LEU A 14 5.47 1.34 -0.26
C LEU A 14 6.30 2.36 0.49
N TYR A 15 5.89 3.63 0.39
CA TYR A 15 6.59 4.75 1.01
C TYR A 15 6.48 4.69 2.54
N ASP A 16 7.62 4.66 3.22
CA ASP A 16 7.73 4.60 4.69
C ASP A 16 8.72 5.62 5.27
N GLU A 17 9.06 6.67 4.51
CA GLU A 17 9.96 7.77 4.90
C GLU A 17 11.41 7.35 5.24
N THR A 18 11.76 6.08 5.08
CA THR A 18 13.11 5.58 5.41
C THR A 18 14.20 6.05 4.43
N LEU A 19 13.81 6.43 3.20
CA LEU A 19 14.70 6.86 2.13
C LEU A 19 14.10 8.06 1.40
N ASP A 20 14.94 9.07 1.09
CA ASP A 20 14.60 10.10 0.13
C ASP A 20 14.63 9.49 -1.29
N LEU A 21 13.45 9.42 -1.91
CA LEU A 21 13.27 8.84 -3.24
C LEU A 21 13.51 9.86 -4.37
N SER A 22 13.56 11.15 -4.06
CA SER A 22 13.72 12.19 -5.08
C SER A 22 14.99 12.07 -5.94
N PRO A 23 16.14 11.55 -5.46
CA PRO A 23 17.31 11.34 -6.29
C PRO A 23 17.19 10.16 -7.27
N LEU A 24 16.19 9.28 -7.09
CA LEU A 24 16.03 8.07 -7.91
C LEU A 24 15.30 8.34 -9.24
N GLY A 25 14.69 9.52 -9.39
CA GLY A 25 13.99 9.95 -10.59
C GLY A 25 12.66 10.65 -10.30
N PRO A 26 11.85 10.91 -11.35
CA PRO A 26 10.52 11.49 -11.19
C PRO A 26 9.61 10.61 -10.33
N LEU A 27 8.92 11.23 -9.36
CA LEU A 27 8.03 10.51 -8.44
C LEU A 27 6.58 10.58 -8.91
N SER A 28 5.90 9.42 -8.88
CA SER A 28 4.45 9.31 -8.98
C SER A 28 3.93 8.75 -7.66
N ILE A 29 3.10 9.53 -6.95
CA ILE A 29 2.61 9.20 -5.61
C ILE A 29 1.09 9.08 -5.64
N GLN A 30 0.58 7.98 -5.11
CA GLN A 30 -0.85 7.71 -4.97
C GLN A 30 -1.15 7.02 -3.64
N ARG A 31 -2.41 7.08 -3.18
CA ARG A 31 -2.82 6.33 -1.98
C ARG A 31 -2.88 4.84 -2.28
N GLY A 32 -2.38 4.02 -1.35
CA GLY A 32 -2.54 2.56 -1.41
C GLY A 32 -3.92 2.10 -0.94
N SER A 33 -4.49 2.77 0.07
CA SER A 33 -5.83 2.47 0.59
C SER A 33 -6.48 3.67 1.28
N HIS A 34 -7.72 3.48 1.73
CA HIS A 34 -8.40 4.30 2.73
C HIS A 34 -8.60 3.50 4.03
N VAL A 35 -7.91 3.87 5.10
CA VAL A 35 -8.07 3.25 6.43
C VAL A 35 -8.96 4.10 7.32
N GLU A 36 -10.21 3.69 7.47
CA GLU A 36 -11.28 4.48 8.09
C GLU A 36 -12.03 3.69 9.17
N PRO A 37 -12.59 4.37 10.20
CA PRO A 37 -13.43 3.72 11.17
C PRO A 37 -14.82 3.42 10.60
N THR A 38 -15.42 2.32 11.02
CA THR A 38 -16.83 1.99 10.76
C THR A 38 -17.75 2.67 11.79
N THR A 39 -19.05 2.69 11.51
CA THR A 39 -20.06 3.28 12.41
C THR A 39 -20.16 2.57 13.77
N ASP A 40 -19.75 1.30 13.86
CA ASP A 40 -19.66 0.53 15.11
C ASP A 40 -18.28 0.63 15.80
N GLY A 41 -17.42 1.55 15.36
CA GLY A 41 -16.13 1.83 16.01
C GLY A 41 -15.01 0.82 15.69
N ARG A 42 -15.19 -0.02 14.66
CA ARG A 42 -14.14 -0.88 14.09
C ARG A 42 -13.39 -0.12 13.00
N TRP A 43 -12.44 -0.78 12.35
CA TRP A 43 -11.59 -0.19 11.32
C TRP A 43 -11.53 -1.07 10.07
N THR A 44 -11.64 -0.48 8.90
CA THR A 44 -11.45 -1.17 7.62
C THR A 44 -10.31 -0.52 6.84
N ALA A 45 -9.70 -1.27 5.92
CA ALA A 45 -8.79 -0.73 4.92
C ALA A 45 -9.36 -1.01 3.53
N ASP A 46 -9.79 0.03 2.82
CA ASP A 46 -10.33 -0.06 1.47
C ASP A 46 -9.21 0.14 0.43
N LEU A 47 -8.82 -0.94 -0.23
CA LEU A 47 -7.74 -0.95 -1.23
C LEU A 47 -8.23 -0.62 -2.65
N ALA A 48 -9.45 -0.10 -2.83
CA ALA A 48 -9.96 0.34 -4.12
C ALA A 48 -9.02 1.27 -4.92
N PRO A 49 -8.22 2.18 -4.33
CA PRO A 49 -7.26 3.01 -5.08
C PRO A 49 -6.27 2.20 -5.93
N VAL A 50 -6.00 0.96 -5.55
CA VAL A 50 -5.10 0.04 -6.26
C VAL A 50 -5.83 -1.19 -6.81
N ASN A 51 -7.14 -1.10 -7.00
CA ASN A 51 -8.03 -2.19 -7.43
C ASN A 51 -8.00 -3.42 -6.50
N GLY A 52 -7.75 -3.20 -5.21
CA GLY A 52 -7.77 -4.23 -4.17
C GLY A 52 -9.12 -4.37 -3.47
N PRO A 53 -9.23 -5.33 -2.52
CA PRO A 53 -10.44 -5.59 -1.75
C PRO A 53 -10.63 -4.63 -0.56
N LEU A 54 -11.80 -4.70 0.07
CA LEU A 54 -12.04 -4.15 1.41
C LEU A 54 -11.57 -5.15 2.47
N LEU A 55 -10.62 -4.75 3.32
CA LEU A 55 -10.12 -5.56 4.44
C LEU A 55 -10.79 -5.18 5.76
N GLY A 56 -11.02 -6.18 6.62
CA GLY A 56 -11.60 -6.02 7.96
C GLY A 56 -13.06 -6.50 8.06
N PRO A 57 -13.83 -6.01 9.05
CA PRO A 57 -13.48 -4.97 10.02
C PRO A 57 -12.57 -5.47 11.16
N TYR A 58 -11.58 -4.66 11.54
CA TYR A 58 -10.64 -4.89 12.63
C TYR A 58 -11.00 -4.09 13.88
N ARG A 59 -10.57 -4.56 15.06
CA ARG A 59 -10.86 -3.85 16.32
C ARG A 59 -10.03 -2.58 16.51
N LYS A 60 -8.79 -2.56 16.00
CA LYS A 60 -7.86 -1.43 16.19
C LYS A 60 -7.41 -0.90 14.83
N ARG A 61 -7.19 0.42 14.75
CA ARG A 61 -6.59 1.06 13.58
C ARG A 61 -5.27 0.43 13.16
N SER A 62 -4.42 0.10 14.13
CA SER A 62 -3.12 -0.52 13.85
C SER A 62 -3.23 -1.91 13.20
N GLN A 63 -4.32 -2.65 13.45
CA GLN A 63 -4.56 -3.94 12.77
C GLN A 63 -4.96 -3.73 11.30
N ALA A 64 -5.79 -2.71 11.03
CA ALA A 64 -6.16 -2.37 9.66
C ALA A 64 -4.95 -1.90 8.84
N LEU A 65 -4.08 -1.06 9.43
CA LEU A 65 -2.83 -0.62 8.79
C LEU A 65 -1.85 -1.77 8.54
N LEU A 66 -1.72 -2.71 9.49
CA LEU A 66 -0.87 -3.88 9.31
C LEU A 66 -1.40 -4.75 8.15
N ALA A 67 -2.70 -5.02 8.12
CA ALA A 67 -3.32 -5.80 7.06
C ALA A 67 -3.25 -5.10 5.68
N GLU A 68 -3.43 -3.78 5.63
CA GLU A 68 -3.19 -2.97 4.43
C GLU A 68 -1.76 -3.17 3.92
N GLN A 69 -0.75 -2.97 4.78
CA GLN A 69 0.65 -3.09 4.41
C GLN A 69 0.97 -4.51 3.91
N GLU A 70 0.54 -5.55 4.64
CA GLU A 70 0.76 -6.94 4.26
C GLU A 70 0.14 -7.25 2.89
N TRP A 71 -1.09 -6.80 2.65
CA TRP A 71 -1.75 -7.02 1.37
C TRP A 71 -1.03 -6.32 0.22
N LEU A 72 -0.65 -5.04 0.41
CA LEU A 72 0.05 -4.26 -0.60
C LEU A 72 1.42 -4.87 -0.95
N LEU A 73 2.17 -5.33 0.05
CA LEU A 73 3.45 -6.02 -0.17
C LEU A 73 3.27 -7.33 -0.95
N GLN A 74 2.21 -8.08 -0.67
CA GLN A 74 1.96 -9.38 -1.29
C GLN A 74 1.35 -9.31 -2.70
N HIS A 75 0.49 -8.33 -2.97
CA HIS A 75 -0.38 -8.34 -4.17
C HIS A 75 -0.17 -7.15 -5.10
N TRP A 76 0.33 -6.01 -4.60
CA TRP A 76 0.45 -4.78 -5.40
C TRP A 76 1.90 -4.40 -5.71
N LEU A 77 2.82 -4.64 -4.77
CA LEU A 77 4.21 -4.23 -4.88
C LEU A 77 4.91 -4.90 -6.07
N ILE A 78 4.64 -6.19 -6.29
CA ILE A 78 5.18 -6.95 -7.42
C ILE A 78 4.21 -6.80 -8.59
N PRO A 79 4.59 -6.10 -9.67
CA PRO A 79 3.76 -6.05 -10.88
C PRO A 79 3.59 -7.47 -11.44
N ALA A 80 2.42 -7.77 -12.00
CA ALA A 80 2.28 -8.97 -12.80
C ALA A 80 3.29 -8.92 -13.96
N THR A 81 4.04 -10.00 -14.14
CA THR A 81 4.90 -10.15 -15.31
C THR A 81 4.00 -10.39 -16.52
N ASP A 82 3.94 -9.44 -17.45
CA ASP A 82 3.46 -9.69 -18.81
C ASP A 82 4.42 -10.60 -19.58
#